data_AF-A0A359D861-F1
#
_entry.id   AF-A0A359D861-F1
#
_cell.length_a   1.000
_cell.length_b   1.000
_cell.length_c   1.000
_cell.angle_alpha   90.00
_cell.angle_beta   90.00
_cell.angle_gamma   90.00
#
_symmetry.space_group_name_H-M   'P 1'
#
loop_
_entity.id
_entity.type
_entity.pdbx_description
1 polymer ?
#
loop_
_entity_poly.entity_id
_entity_poly.type
_entity_poly.pdbx_seq_one_letter_code
_entity_poly.pdbx_strand_id
1 'polypeptide(L)'
;IVDEAHRTQYKSLAENMRAGLPKANFVAFTGTPLLGRERKTNQWFGDYVSEYNFQQSMDDGATVPLFYQKRVPEVLIQNDDLSEEFYQILEEENLDEAQQEKLERQFAQEVQVIKRDDRLETIARDIVYHFPRRGYLGKGIVIAVDKFTAVKLYDKVQRLWKEELKALRGRIKDTPNEVEKARLKKIVAYMHVVQMAVVISEEAGEEEKFKLQGLEVARHRQRMNALDEHGHDIEHNFKEPEHPLQLVFVCAMWLTGFD
;
A
#
# COMPACT_ATOMS: atom_id res chain seq x y z
N ILE A 1 20.21 -10.18 -18.86
CA ILE A 1 19.62 -8.86 -18.52
C ILE A 1 19.00 -9.02 -17.15
N VAL A 2 19.20 -8.05 -16.26
CA VAL A 2 18.69 -8.05 -14.88
C VAL A 2 17.78 -6.84 -14.71
N ASP A 3 16.63 -7.05 -14.08
CA ASP A 3 15.68 -5.98 -13.74
C ASP A 3 15.68 -5.73 -12.22
N GLU A 4 15.40 -4.50 -11.83
CA GLU A 4 15.57 -3.95 -10.48
C GLU A 4 16.76 -4.50 -9.71
N ALA A 5 17.95 -4.27 -10.29
CA ALA A 5 19.20 -4.85 -9.83
C ALA A 5 19.54 -4.54 -8.36
N HIS A 6 18.84 -3.61 -7.72
CA HIS A 6 19.05 -3.26 -6.32
C HIS A 6 18.33 -4.14 -5.27
N ARG A 7 17.25 -4.86 -5.64
CA ARG A 7 16.32 -5.43 -4.63
C ARG A 7 16.59 -6.86 -4.18
N THR A 8 17.13 -7.74 -5.03
CA THR A 8 17.27 -9.18 -4.69
C THR A 8 18.49 -9.86 -5.29
N GLN A 9 19.21 -9.19 -6.19
CA GLN A 9 20.23 -9.82 -7.03
C GLN A 9 21.66 -9.69 -6.49
N TYR A 10 21.86 -9.13 -5.29
CA TYR A 10 23.21 -8.97 -4.76
C TYR A 10 23.68 -10.15 -3.90
N LYS A 11 25.01 -10.35 -3.94
CA LYS A 11 25.74 -11.47 -3.31
C LYS A 11 25.58 -12.78 -4.08
N SER A 12 25.01 -13.81 -3.45
CA SER A 12 25.12 -15.20 -3.90
C SER A 12 24.55 -15.43 -5.30
N LEU A 13 23.45 -14.77 -5.66
CA LEU A 13 22.82 -14.95 -6.96
C LEU A 13 23.66 -14.32 -8.09
N ALA A 14 24.14 -13.08 -7.91
CA ALA A 14 25.08 -12.45 -8.85
C ALA A 14 26.40 -13.23 -8.98
N GLU A 15 26.94 -13.74 -7.87
CA GLU A 15 28.14 -14.58 -7.85
C GLU A 15 27.92 -15.87 -8.65
N ASN A 16 26.81 -16.57 -8.40
CA ASN A 16 26.43 -17.78 -9.13
C ASN A 16 26.20 -17.51 -10.62
N MET A 17 25.54 -16.41 -10.98
CA MET A 17 25.32 -16.03 -12.38
C MET A 17 26.63 -15.77 -13.12
N ARG A 18 27.58 -15.06 -12.48
CA ARG A 18 28.90 -14.81 -13.07
C ARG A 18 29.74 -16.08 -13.18
N ALA A 19 29.70 -16.94 -12.17
CA ALA A 19 30.38 -18.23 -12.22
C ALA A 19 29.81 -19.16 -13.30
N GLY A 20 28.48 -19.21 -13.44
CA GLY A 20 27.80 -20.05 -14.43
C GLY A 20 27.89 -19.54 -15.88
N LEU A 21 28.08 -18.22 -16.07
CA LEU A 21 28.09 -17.58 -17.39
C LEU A 21 29.34 -16.69 -17.59
N PRO A 22 30.56 -17.27 -17.62
CA PRO A 22 31.82 -16.50 -17.57
C PRO A 22 32.11 -15.65 -18.81
N LYS A 23 31.41 -15.86 -19.93
CA LYS A 23 31.57 -15.10 -21.18
C LYS A 23 30.37 -14.20 -21.52
N ALA A 24 29.40 -14.09 -20.63
CA ALA A 24 28.21 -13.28 -20.87
C ALA A 24 28.46 -11.80 -20.57
N ASN A 25 27.77 -10.93 -21.30
CA ASN A 25 27.64 -9.52 -20.95
C ASN A 25 26.44 -9.35 -20.00
N PHE A 26 26.62 -8.55 -18.96
CA PHE A 26 25.59 -8.28 -17.96
C PHE A 26 25.10 -6.85 -18.12
N VAL A 27 23.80 -6.68 -18.32
CA VAL A 27 23.11 -5.39 -18.40
C VAL A 27 22.02 -5.39 -17.34
N ALA A 28 21.95 -4.32 -16.55
CA ALA A 28 20.99 -4.14 -15.48
C ALA A 28 20.15 -2.87 -15.70
N PHE A 29 18.88 -2.96 -15.35
CA PHE A 29 17.96 -1.83 -15.25
C PHE A 29 17.63 -1.62 -13.76
N THR A 30 17.45 -0.36 -13.37
CA THR A 30 16.96 -0.04 -12.03
C THR A 30 16.29 1.33 -11.98
N GLY A 31 15.13 1.40 -11.32
CA GLY A 31 14.42 2.66 -11.08
C GLY A 31 14.93 3.42 -9.85
N THR A 32 15.59 2.73 -8.91
CA THR A 32 16.15 3.33 -7.69
C THR A 32 17.63 2.97 -7.56
N PRO A 33 18.51 3.73 -8.26
CA PRO A 33 19.95 3.58 -8.09
C PRO A 33 20.26 3.83 -6.61
N LEU A 34 20.76 2.80 -5.90
CA LEU A 34 20.91 2.79 -4.44
C LEU A 34 21.38 4.15 -3.90
N LEU A 35 20.47 4.87 -3.25
CA LEU A 35 20.74 6.13 -2.55
C LEU A 35 21.47 5.80 -1.24
N GLY A 36 22.75 5.45 -1.34
CA GLY A 36 23.57 5.13 -0.18
C GLY A 36 25.05 5.19 -0.52
N ARG A 37 25.87 5.56 0.46
CA ARG A 37 27.34 5.73 0.34
C ARG A 37 28.08 4.50 -0.23
N GLU A 38 27.44 3.35 -0.31
CA GLU A 38 28.01 2.14 -0.91
C GLU A 38 27.41 1.86 -2.29
N ARG A 39 28.14 2.28 -3.34
CA ARG A 39 27.91 1.96 -4.75
C ARG A 39 28.06 0.45 -5.06
N LYS A 40 27.29 -0.41 -4.39
CA LYS A 40 27.39 -1.87 -4.59
C LYS A 40 26.92 -2.27 -6.00
N THR A 41 25.92 -1.59 -6.57
CA THR A 41 25.47 -1.83 -7.96
C THR A 41 26.60 -1.71 -8.98
N ASN A 42 27.42 -0.67 -8.86
CA ASN A 42 28.51 -0.41 -9.81
C ASN A 42 29.63 -1.44 -9.70
N GLN A 43 29.81 -2.06 -8.52
CA GLN A 43 30.78 -3.16 -8.37
C GLN A 43 30.39 -4.38 -9.22
N TRP A 44 29.08 -4.60 -9.42
CA TRP A 44 28.57 -5.78 -10.15
C TRP A 44 28.25 -5.50 -11.62
N PHE A 45 27.88 -4.28 -11.99
CA PHE A 45 27.43 -3.94 -13.35
C PHE A 45 28.27 -2.87 -14.05
N GLY A 46 29.21 -2.24 -13.35
CA GLY A 46 29.99 -1.12 -13.89
C GLY A 46 29.25 0.22 -13.81
N ASP A 47 29.66 1.18 -14.64
CA ASP A 47 29.06 2.51 -14.68
C ASP A 47 27.75 2.54 -15.49
N TYR A 48 26.94 3.58 -15.26
CA TYR A 48 25.72 3.78 -16.03
C TYR A 48 26.01 4.00 -17.51
N VAL A 49 25.34 3.22 -18.36
CA VAL A 49 25.38 3.40 -19.83
C VAL A 49 24.44 4.51 -20.27
N SER A 50 23.29 4.64 -19.60
CA SER A 50 22.28 5.67 -19.84
C SER A 50 21.49 5.90 -18.56
N GLU A 51 21.10 7.15 -18.32
CA GLU A 51 20.23 7.52 -17.21
C GLU A 51 19.02 8.27 -17.79
N TYR A 52 17.83 7.87 -17.37
CA TYR A 52 16.58 8.56 -17.67
C TYR A 52 15.87 8.80 -16.34
N ASN A 53 15.91 10.04 -15.89
CA ASN A 53 15.51 10.39 -14.54
C ASN A 53 14.01 10.77 -14.47
N PHE A 54 13.51 10.82 -13.23
CA PHE A 54 12.10 11.13 -12.97
C PHE A 54 11.68 12.49 -13.52
N GLN A 55 12.55 13.50 -13.50
CA GLN A 55 12.25 14.82 -14.04
C GLN A 55 12.06 14.78 -15.56
N GLN A 56 12.95 14.09 -16.29
CA GLN A 56 12.84 13.91 -17.74
C GLN A 56 11.55 13.19 -18.10
N SER A 57 11.18 12.17 -17.33
CA SER A 57 9.93 11.42 -17.52
C SER A 57 8.66 12.23 -17.26
N MET A 58 8.73 13.23 -16.40
CA MET A 58 7.62 14.17 -16.22
C MET A 58 7.57 15.19 -17.36
N ASP A 59 8.73 15.69 -17.81
CA ASP A 59 8.83 16.74 -18.82
C ASP A 59 8.36 16.27 -20.21
N ASP A 60 8.56 15.00 -20.55
CA ASP A 60 8.09 14.40 -21.81
C ASP A 60 6.67 13.78 -21.70
N GLY A 61 6.08 13.78 -20.51
CA GLY A 61 4.74 13.27 -20.25
C GLY A 61 4.65 11.75 -20.17
N ALA A 62 5.77 11.03 -20.06
CA ALA A 62 5.76 9.59 -19.83
C ALA A 62 5.26 9.19 -18.43
N THR A 63 5.44 10.06 -17.43
CA THR A 63 4.90 9.86 -16.07
C THR A 63 4.06 11.04 -15.59
N VAL A 64 3.04 10.75 -14.77
CA VAL A 64 2.20 11.77 -14.14
C VAL A 64 2.91 12.39 -12.92
N PRO A 65 2.67 13.68 -12.61
CA PRO A 65 3.25 14.31 -11.43
C PRO A 65 2.84 13.65 -10.11
N LEU A 66 3.79 13.47 -9.21
CA LEU A 66 3.54 12.95 -7.86
C LEU A 66 3.32 14.08 -6.85
N PHE A 67 2.15 14.10 -6.22
CA PHE A 67 1.85 15.02 -5.12
C PHE A 67 1.90 14.32 -3.78
N TYR A 68 2.81 14.75 -2.91
CA TYR A 68 2.93 14.22 -1.55
C TYR A 68 2.20 15.12 -0.54
N GLN A 69 1.24 14.53 0.19
CA GLN A 69 0.57 15.18 1.32
C GLN A 69 0.85 14.42 2.61
N LYS A 70 1.68 15.00 3.49
CA LYS A 70 1.96 14.44 4.81
C LYS A 70 0.74 14.59 5.72
N ARG A 71 0.20 13.46 6.21
CA ARG A 71 -0.88 13.40 7.22
C ARG A 71 -0.40 12.60 8.42
N VAL A 72 0.00 13.28 9.49
CA VAL A 72 0.53 12.65 10.70
C VAL A 72 -0.52 12.78 11.80
N PRO A 73 -1.11 11.68 12.28
CA PRO A 73 -1.81 11.68 13.56
C PRO A 73 -0.84 12.16 14.63
N GLU A 74 -1.28 12.99 15.58
CA GLU A 74 -0.44 13.35 16.72
C GLU A 74 -0.07 12.09 17.51
N VAL A 75 1.12 11.55 17.25
CA VAL A 75 1.71 10.48 18.02
C VAL A 75 2.72 11.14 18.95
N LEU A 76 2.52 11.02 20.26
CA LEU A 76 3.42 11.48 21.33
C LEU A 76 4.71 10.64 21.39
N ILE A 77 5.32 10.34 20.25
CA ILE A 77 6.62 9.67 20.20
C ILE A 77 7.49 10.48 19.25
N GLN A 78 8.18 11.46 19.83
CA GLN A 78 9.45 11.96 19.31
C GLN A 78 10.45 10.83 19.52
N ASN A 79 10.57 9.93 18.55
CA ASN A 79 11.75 9.08 18.44
C ASN A 79 12.36 9.38 17.08
N ASP A 80 13.27 10.34 17.06
CA ASP A 80 13.99 10.76 15.86
C ASP A 80 15.03 9.68 15.42
N ASP A 81 15.19 8.61 16.20
CA ASP A 81 16.11 7.49 15.97
C ASP A 81 15.37 6.18 15.62
N LEU A 82 14.51 6.20 14.59
CA LEU A 82 14.19 4.94 13.92
C LEU A 82 15.47 4.48 13.20
N SER A 83 16.06 3.37 13.67
CA SER A 83 17.34 2.89 13.13
C SER A 83 17.24 2.59 11.63
N GLU A 84 18.32 2.82 10.87
CA GLU A 84 18.38 2.42 9.44
C GLU A 84 18.05 0.94 9.22
N GLU A 85 18.36 0.07 10.19
CA GLU A 85 18.01 -1.36 10.16
C GLU A 85 16.48 -1.58 10.15
N PHE A 86 15.71 -0.77 10.88
CA PHE A 86 14.25 -0.84 10.86
C PHE A 86 13.68 -0.50 9.47
N TYR A 87 14.21 0.54 8.84
CA TYR A 87 13.81 0.94 7.49
C TYR A 87 14.22 -0.11 6.45
N GLN A 88 15.43 -0.65 6.54
CA GLN A 88 15.90 -1.70 5.64
C GLN A 88 15.01 -2.95 5.69
N ILE A 89 14.63 -3.40 6.89
CA ILE A 89 13.72 -4.54 7.05
C ILE A 89 12.33 -4.19 6.46
N LEU A 90 11.82 -2.98 6.66
CA LEU A 90 10.53 -2.58 6.05
C LEU A 90 10.58 -2.43 4.52
N GLU A 91 11.74 -2.14 3.95
CA GLU A 91 11.95 -2.04 2.50
C GLU A 91 12.09 -3.42 1.82
N GLU A 92 12.29 -4.50 2.58
CA GLU A 92 12.33 -5.86 2.04
C GLU A 92 10.93 -6.32 1.58
N GLU A 93 10.81 -6.61 0.29
CA GLU A 93 9.60 -7.18 -0.29
C GLU A 93 9.47 -8.66 0.16
N ASN A 94 8.35 -8.99 0.80
CA ASN A 94 8.08 -10.31 1.39
C ASN A 94 9.08 -10.71 2.48
N LEU A 95 9.00 -10.05 3.63
CA LEU A 95 9.60 -10.54 4.86
C LEU A 95 9.26 -12.03 5.06
N ASP A 96 10.28 -12.86 5.16
CA ASP A 96 10.10 -14.24 5.60
C ASP A 96 9.65 -14.26 7.08
N GLU A 97 9.16 -15.41 7.54
CA GLU A 97 8.66 -15.53 8.92
C GLU A 97 9.72 -15.15 9.95
N ALA A 98 11.01 -15.41 9.66
CA ALA A 98 12.11 -15.09 10.57
C ALA A 98 12.42 -13.59 10.60
N GLN A 99 12.35 -12.90 9.46
CA GLN A 99 12.53 -11.45 9.35
C GLN A 99 11.34 -10.71 9.98
N GLN A 100 10.12 -11.20 9.77
CA GLN A 100 8.94 -10.66 10.44
C GLN A 100 9.03 -10.86 11.95
N GLU A 101 9.45 -12.04 12.42
CA GLU A 101 9.66 -12.29 13.84
C GLU A 101 10.80 -11.41 14.40
N LYS A 102 11.88 -11.21 13.65
CA LYS A 102 12.98 -10.31 14.03
C LYS A 102 12.49 -8.87 14.17
N LEU A 103 11.70 -8.38 13.21
CA LEU A 103 11.08 -7.06 13.25
C LEU A 103 10.18 -6.90 14.49
N GLU A 104 9.33 -7.89 14.75
CA GLU A 104 8.42 -7.88 15.90
C GLU A 104 9.14 -8.01 17.25
N ARG A 105 10.27 -8.72 17.31
CA ARG A 105 11.07 -8.87 18.54
C ARG A 105 11.96 -7.66 18.82
N GLN A 106 12.68 -7.17 17.82
CA GLN A 106 13.66 -6.08 17.99
C GLN A 106 13.01 -4.70 18.01
N PHE A 107 11.93 -4.50 17.25
CA PHE A 107 11.23 -3.22 17.11
C PHE A 107 9.80 -3.29 17.65
N ALA A 108 9.61 -4.11 18.69
CA ALA A 108 8.31 -4.37 19.30
C ALA A 108 7.60 -3.06 19.71
N GLN A 109 8.32 -2.09 20.25
CA GLN A 109 7.76 -0.84 20.76
C GLN A 109 7.26 0.04 19.60
N GLU A 110 8.07 0.20 18.56
CA GLU A 110 7.78 0.96 17.35
C GLU A 110 6.57 0.36 16.61
N VAL A 111 6.59 -0.96 16.45
CA VAL A 111 5.52 -1.72 15.80
C VAL A 111 4.21 -1.62 16.59
N GLN A 112 4.27 -1.71 17.93
CA GLN A 112 3.09 -1.54 18.80
C GLN A 112 2.47 -0.15 18.67
N VAL A 113 3.30 0.89 18.53
CA VAL A 113 2.84 2.27 18.34
C VAL A 113 2.14 2.43 17.00
N ILE A 114 2.69 1.85 15.93
CA ILE A 114 2.08 1.87 14.59
C ILE A 114 0.73 1.15 14.59
N LYS A 115 0.66 0.00 15.26
CA LYS A 115 -0.53 -0.89 15.30
C LYS A 115 -1.55 -0.53 16.38
N ARG A 116 -1.32 0.53 17.17
CA ARG A 116 -2.19 0.94 18.29
C ARG A 116 -3.61 1.24 17.82
N ASP A 117 -4.61 0.70 18.51
CA ASP A 117 -5.99 0.70 18.02
C ASP A 117 -6.59 2.11 17.83
N ASP A 118 -6.30 3.03 18.73
CA ASP A 118 -6.68 4.44 18.67
C ASP A 118 -6.01 5.21 17.53
N ARG A 119 -4.76 4.86 17.20
CA ARG A 119 -4.05 5.39 16.03
C ARG A 119 -4.73 4.90 14.76
N LEU A 120 -5.02 3.60 14.66
CA LEU A 120 -5.75 3.03 13.52
C LEU A 120 -7.15 3.63 13.38
N GLU A 121 -7.82 3.91 14.50
CA GLU A 121 -9.11 4.61 14.53
C GLU A 121 -8.99 6.03 13.96
N THR A 122 -7.95 6.77 14.35
CA THR A 122 -7.69 8.12 13.85
C THR A 122 -7.41 8.12 12.35
N ILE A 123 -6.60 7.18 11.88
CA ILE A 123 -6.30 6.99 10.45
C ILE A 123 -7.58 6.64 9.68
N ALA A 124 -8.39 5.71 10.20
CA ALA A 124 -9.64 5.32 9.55
C ALA A 124 -10.63 6.49 9.43
N ARG A 125 -10.71 7.36 10.45
CA ARG A 125 -11.53 8.59 10.39
C ARG A 125 -11.04 9.54 9.30
N ASP A 126 -9.72 9.74 9.20
CA ASP A 126 -9.15 10.57 8.14
C ASP A 126 -9.45 9.99 6.75
N ILE A 127 -9.28 8.67 6.54
CA ILE A 127 -9.61 8.00 5.27
C ILE A 127 -11.08 8.23 4.91
N VAL A 128 -12.01 7.98 5.83
CA VAL A 128 -13.46 8.14 5.61
C VAL A 128 -13.83 9.59 5.31
N TYR A 129 -13.16 10.55 5.96
CA TYR A 129 -13.39 11.96 5.69
C TYR A 129 -12.80 12.38 4.34
N HIS A 130 -11.54 12.05 4.09
CA HIS A 130 -10.75 12.57 2.98
C HIS A 130 -11.08 11.91 1.65
N PHE A 131 -11.21 10.59 1.61
CA PHE A 131 -11.37 9.82 0.37
C PHE A 131 -12.54 10.27 -0.52
N PRO A 132 -13.75 10.59 0.02
CA PRO A 132 -14.86 11.10 -0.80
C PRO A 132 -14.87 12.63 -0.97
N ARG A 133 -13.86 13.35 -0.45
CA ARG A 133 -13.77 14.83 -0.45
C ARG A 133 -12.57 15.39 -1.21
N ARG A 134 -11.69 14.52 -1.68
CA ARG A 134 -10.55 14.90 -2.51
C ARG A 134 -11.02 15.43 -3.87
N GLY A 135 -10.24 16.34 -4.45
CA GLY A 135 -10.59 16.98 -5.73
C GLY A 135 -10.73 15.99 -6.88
N TYR A 136 -9.83 15.00 -6.93
CA TYR A 136 -9.87 13.91 -7.91
C TYR A 136 -10.30 12.59 -7.25
N LEU A 137 -11.46 12.07 -7.64
CA LEU A 137 -12.06 10.84 -7.10
C LEU A 137 -11.58 9.59 -7.85
N GLY A 138 -10.26 9.41 -7.94
CA GLY A 138 -9.67 8.20 -8.50
C GLY A 138 -9.85 6.97 -7.60
N LYS A 139 -9.08 5.92 -7.89
CA LYS A 139 -8.94 4.76 -7.00
C LYS A 139 -7.95 5.04 -5.87
N GLY A 140 -7.92 4.18 -4.87
CA GLY A 140 -7.01 4.30 -3.73
C GLY A 140 -6.52 2.95 -3.24
N ILE A 141 -5.27 2.93 -2.78
CA ILE A 141 -4.66 1.79 -2.10
C ILE A 141 -4.22 2.27 -0.72
N VAL A 142 -4.61 1.54 0.32
CA VAL A 142 -4.15 1.72 1.69
C VAL A 142 -3.14 0.62 1.98
N ILE A 143 -1.88 0.98 2.15
CA ILE A 143 -0.79 0.05 2.44
C ILE A 143 -0.60 -0.02 3.96
N ALA A 144 -0.74 -1.22 4.53
CA ALA A 144 -0.55 -1.47 5.95
C ALA A 144 0.76 -2.23 6.23
N VAL A 145 1.24 -2.13 7.47
CA VAL A 145 2.49 -2.74 7.94
C VAL A 145 2.42 -4.27 8.01
N ASP A 146 1.22 -4.83 8.20
CA ASP A 146 0.99 -6.27 8.19
C ASP A 146 -0.46 -6.60 7.75
N LYS A 147 -0.71 -7.89 7.55
CA LYS A 147 -2.01 -8.42 7.11
C LYS A 147 -3.12 -8.16 8.14
N PHE A 148 -2.82 -8.24 9.43
CA PHE A 148 -3.80 -8.00 10.49
C PHE A 148 -4.24 -6.53 10.53
N THR A 149 -3.30 -5.60 10.33
CA THR A 149 -3.51 -4.16 10.30
C THR A 149 -4.30 -3.77 9.06
N ALA A 150 -4.04 -4.39 7.90
CA ALA A 150 -4.84 -4.20 6.70
C ALA A 150 -6.32 -4.54 6.94
N VAL A 151 -6.59 -5.72 7.53
CA VAL A 151 -7.97 -6.15 7.87
C VAL A 151 -8.58 -5.25 8.97
N LYS A 152 -7.84 -4.92 10.04
CA LYS A 152 -8.31 -4.00 11.10
C LYS A 152 -8.70 -2.62 10.56
N LEU A 153 -7.87 -2.05 9.69
CA LEU A 153 -8.16 -0.76 9.05
C LEU A 153 -9.38 -0.85 8.15
N TYR A 154 -9.50 -1.90 7.33
CA TYR A 154 -10.69 -2.14 6.52
C TYR A 154 -11.95 -2.17 7.39
N ASP A 155 -11.95 -2.91 8.50
CA ASP A 155 -13.10 -3.01 9.40
C ASP A 155 -13.47 -1.67 10.04
N LYS A 156 -12.46 -0.94 10.53
CA LYS A 156 -12.66 0.41 11.10
C LYS A 156 -13.22 1.37 10.06
N VAL A 157 -12.68 1.37 8.85
CA VAL A 157 -13.16 2.21 7.75
C VAL A 157 -14.58 1.83 7.37
N GLN A 158 -14.92 0.55 7.22
CA GLN A 158 -16.29 0.10 6.92
C GLN A 158 -17.30 0.56 7.97
N ARG A 159 -16.95 0.46 9.26
CA ARG A 159 -17.81 0.93 10.35
C ARG A 159 -17.99 2.45 10.30
N LEU A 160 -16.89 3.19 10.26
CA LEU A 160 -16.88 4.66 10.25
C LEU A 160 -17.51 5.24 8.97
N TRP A 161 -17.43 4.53 7.83
CA TRP A 161 -18.07 4.91 6.58
C TRP A 161 -19.59 4.95 6.71
N LYS A 162 -20.17 3.95 7.40
CA LYS A 162 -21.61 3.90 7.70
C LYS A 162 -22.03 5.01 8.66
N GLU A 163 -21.21 5.29 9.67
CA GLU A 163 -21.43 6.39 10.62
C GLU A 163 -21.40 7.76 9.91
N GLU A 164 -20.43 7.97 9.02
CA GLU A 164 -20.30 9.19 8.24
C GLU A 164 -21.45 9.38 7.25
N LEU A 165 -21.87 8.31 6.55
CA LEU A 165 -23.07 8.36 5.71
C LEU A 165 -24.31 8.80 6.49
N LYS A 166 -24.48 8.31 7.72
CA LYS A 166 -25.57 8.74 8.62
C LYS A 166 -25.42 10.20 9.02
N ALA A 167 -24.22 10.64 9.40
CA ALA A 167 -23.95 12.02 9.78
C ALA A 167 -24.20 13.00 8.62
N LEU A 168 -23.76 12.66 7.40
CA LEU A 168 -23.96 13.48 6.20
C LEU A 168 -25.44 13.60 5.83
N ARG A 169 -26.21 12.52 5.95
CA ARG A 169 -27.67 12.58 5.76
C ARG A 169 -28.36 13.50 6.76
N GLY A 170 -27.93 13.50 8.02
CA GLY A 170 -28.38 14.47 9.03
C GLY A 170 -28.07 15.90 8.60
N ARG A 171 -26.81 16.19 8.23
CA ARG A 171 -26.39 17.52 7.76
C ARG A 171 -27.15 18.01 6.53
N ILE A 172 -27.47 17.12 5.58
CA ILE A 172 -28.28 17.44 4.38
C ILE A 172 -29.70 17.87 4.77
N LYS A 173 -30.27 17.26 5.80
CA LYS A 173 -31.61 17.60 6.31
C LYS A 173 -31.62 18.94 7.03
N ASP A 174 -30.58 19.22 7.80
CA ASP A 174 -30.54 20.38 8.71
C ASP A 174 -30.04 21.66 8.03
N THR A 175 -29.28 21.57 6.93
CA THR A 175 -28.71 22.75 6.29
C THR A 175 -29.73 23.50 5.41
N PRO A 176 -29.92 24.81 5.62
CA PRO A 176 -30.74 25.65 4.74
C PRO A 176 -29.97 26.11 3.48
N ASN A 177 -28.66 25.86 3.41
CA ASN A 177 -27.81 26.28 2.29
C ASN A 177 -27.88 25.24 1.16
N GLU A 178 -28.55 25.57 0.06
CA GLU A 178 -28.73 24.67 -1.08
C GLU A 178 -27.41 24.30 -1.80
N VAL A 179 -26.40 25.17 -1.78
CA VAL A 179 -25.07 24.86 -2.35
C VAL A 179 -24.37 23.80 -1.51
N GLU A 180 -24.36 23.95 -0.18
CA GLU A 180 -23.79 22.95 0.72
C GLU A 180 -24.57 21.63 0.63
N LYS A 181 -25.89 21.69 0.56
CA LYS A 181 -26.75 20.52 0.39
C LYS A 181 -26.43 19.75 -0.89
N ALA A 182 -26.26 20.44 -2.02
CA ALA A 182 -25.88 19.82 -3.28
C ALA A 182 -24.49 19.16 -3.19
N ARG A 183 -23.53 19.81 -2.53
CA ARG A 183 -22.18 19.27 -2.29
C ARG A 183 -22.23 17.99 -1.44
N LEU A 184 -22.95 18.02 -0.32
CA LEU A 184 -23.10 16.86 0.56
C LEU A 184 -23.81 15.69 -0.14
N LYS A 185 -24.83 15.97 -0.96
CA LYS A 185 -25.51 14.94 -1.77
C LYS A 185 -24.55 14.26 -2.75
N LYS A 186 -23.65 14.99 -3.40
CA LYS A 186 -22.62 14.41 -4.28
C LYS A 186 -21.67 13.49 -3.52
N ILE A 187 -21.21 13.90 -2.34
CA ILE A 187 -20.36 13.08 -1.45
C ILE A 187 -21.09 11.78 -1.08
N VAL A 188 -22.33 11.88 -0.62
CA VAL A 188 -23.14 10.70 -0.24
C VAL A 188 -23.39 9.77 -1.43
N ALA A 189 -23.67 10.31 -2.62
CA ALA A 189 -23.87 9.52 -3.83
C ALA A 189 -22.61 8.72 -4.19
N TYR A 190 -21.44 9.36 -4.16
CA TYR A 190 -20.15 8.67 -4.36
C TYR A 190 -19.92 7.61 -3.29
N MET A 191 -20.12 7.96 -2.01
CA MET A 191 -19.92 7.02 -0.90
C MET A 191 -20.82 5.78 -0.97
N HIS A 192 -21.95 5.85 -1.66
CA HIS A 192 -22.87 4.72 -1.85
C HIS A 192 -22.41 3.72 -2.90
N VAL A 193 -21.69 4.17 -3.94
CA VAL A 193 -21.22 3.29 -5.01
C VAL A 193 -19.85 2.69 -4.73
N VAL A 194 -19.05 3.33 -3.88
CA VAL A 194 -17.72 2.84 -3.49
C VAL A 194 -17.82 1.47 -2.82
N GLN A 195 -17.17 0.50 -3.42
CA GLN A 195 -16.82 -0.79 -2.85
C GLN A 195 -15.36 -0.76 -2.38
N MET A 196 -15.08 -1.56 -1.36
CA MET A 196 -13.75 -1.73 -0.80
C MET A 196 -13.42 -3.20 -0.67
N ALA A 197 -12.13 -3.53 -0.67
CA ALA A 197 -11.67 -4.90 -0.42
C ALA A 197 -10.34 -4.94 0.33
N VAL A 198 -10.04 -6.09 0.93
CA VAL A 198 -8.72 -6.41 1.44
C VAL A 198 -8.06 -7.34 0.41
N VAL A 199 -6.83 -7.02 0.02
CA VAL A 199 -6.01 -7.83 -0.90
C VAL A 199 -4.67 -8.09 -0.25
N ILE A 200 -4.53 -9.29 0.32
CA ILE A 200 -3.33 -9.72 1.07
C ILE A 200 -2.95 -11.13 0.64
N SER A 201 -1.66 -11.48 0.66
CA SER A 201 -1.22 -12.84 0.33
C SER A 201 -1.78 -13.89 1.29
N GLU A 202 -1.98 -15.12 0.80
CA GLU A 202 -2.47 -16.27 1.58
C GLU A 202 -1.33 -16.99 2.30
N GLU A 203 -1.61 -17.50 3.50
CA GLU A 203 -0.67 -18.28 4.32
C GLU A 203 -1.34 -19.51 4.93
N ALA A 204 -0.57 -20.58 5.13
CA ALA A 204 -1.04 -21.77 5.83
C ALA A 204 -1.42 -21.43 7.29
N GLY A 205 -2.60 -21.91 7.72
CA GLY A 205 -3.08 -21.72 9.10
C GLY A 205 -3.50 -20.28 9.45
N GLU A 206 -3.62 -19.38 8.46
CA GLU A 206 -3.93 -17.98 8.72
C GLU A 206 -5.27 -17.77 9.45
N GLU A 207 -6.29 -18.60 9.20
CA GLU A 207 -7.59 -18.44 9.84
C GLU A 207 -7.50 -18.45 11.37
N GLU A 208 -6.68 -19.34 11.93
CA GLU A 208 -6.46 -19.40 13.37
C GLU A 208 -5.70 -18.16 13.86
N LYS A 209 -4.66 -17.74 13.13
CA LYS A 209 -3.89 -16.52 13.43
C LYS A 209 -4.81 -15.28 13.46
N PHE A 210 -5.71 -15.14 12.48
CA PHE A 210 -6.67 -14.03 12.41
C PHE A 210 -7.73 -14.14 13.52
N LYS A 211 -8.26 -15.33 13.81
CA LYS A 211 -9.23 -15.54 14.91
C LYS A 211 -8.64 -15.17 16.27
N LEU A 212 -7.37 -15.49 16.53
CA LEU A 212 -6.66 -15.07 17.76
C LEU A 212 -6.57 -13.55 17.91
N GLN A 213 -6.58 -12.82 16.79
CA GLN A 213 -6.61 -11.35 16.75
C GLN A 213 -8.03 -10.78 16.74
N GLY A 214 -9.08 -11.62 16.82
CA GLY A 214 -10.47 -11.21 16.74
C GLY A 214 -10.91 -10.78 15.33
N LEU A 215 -10.26 -11.29 14.29
CA LEU A 215 -10.46 -10.91 12.90
C LEU A 215 -10.93 -12.11 12.05
N GLU A 216 -11.59 -11.81 10.93
CA GLU A 216 -12.10 -12.81 10.00
C GLU A 216 -11.52 -12.62 8.60
N VAL A 217 -10.62 -13.53 8.18
CA VAL A 217 -9.99 -13.49 6.85
C VAL A 217 -10.79 -14.23 5.78
N ALA A 218 -11.63 -15.19 6.16
CA ALA A 218 -12.36 -16.06 5.23
C ALA A 218 -13.24 -15.27 4.23
N ARG A 219 -13.99 -14.27 4.70
CA ARG A 219 -14.78 -13.37 3.83
C ARG A 219 -13.91 -12.58 2.83
N HIS A 220 -12.69 -12.24 3.20
CA HIS A 220 -11.76 -11.53 2.30
C HIS A 220 -11.22 -12.47 1.23
N ARG A 221 -10.90 -13.72 1.60
CA ARG A 221 -10.53 -14.78 0.65
C ARG A 221 -11.64 -15.06 -0.35
N GLN A 222 -12.88 -15.21 0.12
CA GLN A 222 -14.03 -15.39 -0.76
C GLN A 222 -14.15 -14.23 -1.76
N ARG A 223 -13.95 -12.99 -1.33
CA ARG A 223 -13.99 -11.83 -2.23
C ARG A 223 -12.83 -11.79 -3.21
N MET A 224 -11.61 -12.15 -2.79
CA MET A 224 -10.43 -12.16 -3.66
C MET A 224 -10.51 -13.26 -4.73
N ASN A 225 -11.02 -14.44 -4.36
CA ASN A 225 -11.08 -15.61 -5.24
C ASN A 225 -12.36 -15.66 -6.09
N ALA A 226 -13.32 -14.77 -5.84
CA ALA A 226 -14.54 -14.68 -6.62
C ALA A 226 -14.27 -13.99 -7.96
N LEU A 227 -14.86 -14.55 -9.02
CA LEU A 227 -14.99 -13.88 -10.30
C LEU A 227 -16.34 -13.14 -10.33
N ASP A 228 -16.38 -12.02 -11.05
CA ASP A 228 -17.63 -11.31 -11.33
C ASP A 228 -18.49 -12.06 -12.37
N GLU A 229 -19.63 -11.48 -12.73
CA GLU A 229 -20.56 -12.03 -13.73
C GLU A 229 -19.98 -12.13 -15.15
N HIS A 230 -18.85 -11.46 -15.41
CA HIS A 230 -18.12 -11.49 -16.67
C HIS A 230 -16.87 -12.37 -16.62
N GLY A 231 -16.59 -13.01 -15.47
CA GLY A 231 -15.42 -13.85 -15.27
C GLY A 231 -14.14 -13.09 -14.90
N HIS A 232 -14.25 -11.81 -14.52
CA HIS A 232 -13.12 -10.99 -14.13
C HIS A 232 -12.80 -11.12 -12.63
N ASP A 233 -11.51 -11.16 -12.31
CA ASP A 233 -11.03 -11.19 -10.94
C ASP A 233 -11.02 -9.79 -10.28
N ILE A 234 -10.59 -9.74 -9.02
CA ILE A 234 -10.53 -8.51 -8.25
C ILE A 234 -9.52 -7.49 -8.79
N GLU A 235 -8.47 -7.95 -9.47
CA GLU A 235 -7.44 -7.10 -10.05
C GLU A 235 -7.96 -6.38 -11.28
N HIS A 236 -8.56 -7.12 -12.21
CA HIS A 236 -9.23 -6.55 -13.37
C HIS A 236 -10.28 -5.51 -12.94
N ASN A 237 -11.14 -5.89 -12.00
CA ASN A 237 -12.16 -5.00 -11.42
C ASN A 237 -11.57 -3.74 -10.77
N PHE A 238 -10.35 -3.83 -10.22
CA PHE A 238 -9.69 -2.65 -9.69
C PHE A 238 -9.01 -1.81 -10.77
N LYS A 239 -8.56 -2.37 -11.89
CA LYS A 239 -8.00 -1.57 -13.00
C LYS A 239 -9.08 -0.83 -13.78
N GLU A 240 -10.28 -1.40 -13.89
CA GLU A 240 -11.40 -0.77 -14.61
C GLU A 240 -11.85 0.56 -13.98
N PRO A 241 -11.68 1.73 -14.67
CA PRO A 241 -11.90 3.05 -14.07
C PRO A 241 -13.30 3.27 -13.49
N GLU A 242 -14.32 2.75 -14.18
CA GLU A 242 -15.73 2.93 -13.79
C GLU A 242 -16.22 1.87 -12.79
N HIS A 243 -15.44 0.82 -12.53
CA HIS A 243 -15.86 -0.25 -11.64
C HIS A 243 -15.97 0.27 -10.18
N PRO A 244 -17.01 -0.12 -9.43
CA PRO A 244 -17.28 0.40 -8.08
C PRO A 244 -16.21 0.06 -7.03
N LEU A 245 -15.31 -0.89 -7.29
CA LEU A 245 -14.14 -1.15 -6.43
C LEU A 245 -13.15 0.01 -6.53
N GLN A 246 -13.16 0.87 -5.51
CA GLN A 246 -12.46 2.16 -5.52
C GLN A 246 -11.38 2.26 -4.44
N LEU A 247 -11.44 1.47 -3.36
CA LEU A 247 -10.45 1.51 -2.29
C LEU A 247 -10.05 0.10 -1.84
N VAL A 248 -8.77 -0.24 -1.89
CA VAL A 248 -8.26 -1.53 -1.40
C VAL A 248 -7.29 -1.36 -0.24
N PHE A 249 -7.24 -2.36 0.64
CA PHE A 249 -6.33 -2.45 1.77
C PHE A 249 -5.37 -3.60 1.55
N VAL A 250 -4.06 -3.31 1.53
CA VAL A 250 -3.03 -4.28 1.18
C VAL A 250 -1.94 -4.36 2.24
N CYS A 251 -1.23 -5.48 2.24
CA CYS A 251 0.00 -5.70 3.00
C CYS A 251 1.06 -6.09 1.99
N ALA A 252 2.13 -5.29 1.88
CA ALA A 252 3.08 -5.29 0.76
C ALA A 252 2.42 -4.92 -0.60
N MET A 253 3.22 -4.85 -1.68
CA MET A 253 2.72 -4.52 -3.01
C MET A 253 1.66 -5.52 -3.46
N TRP A 254 0.54 -5.00 -3.98
CA TRP A 254 -0.29 -5.79 -4.89
C TRP A 254 0.56 -6.00 -6.15
N LEU A 255 0.85 -7.26 -6.47
CA LEU A 255 1.87 -7.73 -7.43
C LEU A 255 1.80 -7.18 -8.86
N THR A 256 0.85 -6.29 -9.15
CA THR A 256 0.83 -5.51 -10.39
C THR A 256 0.66 -4.05 -10.03
N GLY A 257 1.67 -3.27 -10.39
CA GLY A 257 1.53 -1.83 -10.48
C GLY A 257 0.35 -1.48 -11.39
N PHE A 258 -0.15 -0.26 -11.25
CA PHE A 258 -1.05 0.31 -12.24
C PHE A 258 -0.26 0.46 -13.56
N ASP A 259 -0.30 -0.57 -14.40
CA ASP A 259 0.02 -0.47 -15.82
C ASP A 259 -1.13 0.22 -16.56
#